data_AF-A0A3G2G4Y5-F1
#
_entry.id   AF-A0A3G2G4Y5-F1
#
_cell.length_a   1.000
_cell.length_b   1.000
_cell.length_c   1.000
_cell.angle_alpha   90.00
_cell.angle_beta   90.00
_cell.angle_gamma   90.00
#
_symmetry.space_group_name_H-M   'P 1'
#
loop_
_entity.id
_entity.type
_entity.pdbx_description
1 polymer ?
#
loop_
_entity_poly.entity_id
_entity_poly.type
_entity_poly.pdbx_seq_one_letter_code
_entity_poly.pdbx_strand_id
1 'polypeptide(L)'
;MILLLLSQTVFAQHKKKVVKEYPLAPQIEEYKIPEGELLNSNLKDSKWYFDLKNYKETELFLDKDKMKSDVLYFVDAKNFQININQKNCKSLIKGTYQIMKMNDGTTTVQKGHQPFKIKSPYQKCVAKFSGFLSRALDISFNENGQVMEMKEGEIYSPITVPGF
;
A
#
# COMPACT_ATOMS: atom_id res chain seq x y z
N MET A 1 -36.79 -67.96 18.40
CA MET A 1 -36.15 -67.95 17.07
C MET A 1 -36.80 -66.83 16.26
N ILE A 2 -36.09 -65.70 16.20
CA ILE A 2 -36.11 -64.59 15.22
C ILE A 2 -37.48 -63.90 14.97
N LEU A 3 -37.71 -62.80 15.70
CA LEU A 3 -38.57 -61.68 15.28
C LEU A 3 -37.84 -60.90 14.16
N LEU A 4 -38.47 -60.77 12.99
CA LEU A 4 -38.04 -59.85 11.92
C LEU A 4 -38.99 -58.66 11.87
N LEU A 5 -38.62 -57.60 12.58
CA LEU A 5 -39.20 -56.26 12.43
C LEU A 5 -38.62 -55.65 11.14
N LEU A 6 -39.43 -55.61 10.08
CA LEU A 6 -39.10 -54.94 8.84
C LEU A 6 -39.27 -53.42 9.03
N SER A 7 -38.19 -52.75 9.41
CA SER A 7 -38.09 -51.30 9.43
C SER A 7 -38.00 -50.76 7.99
N GLN A 8 -38.99 -49.94 7.63
CA GLN A 8 -39.03 -49.24 6.34
C GLN A 8 -37.93 -48.19 6.27
N THR A 9 -36.98 -48.34 5.35
CA THR A 9 -36.06 -47.25 5.00
C THR A 9 -36.60 -46.52 3.77
N VAL A 10 -37.18 -45.35 3.99
CA VAL A 10 -37.52 -44.39 2.95
C VAL A 10 -36.21 -43.81 2.40
N PHE A 11 -35.81 -44.22 1.20
CA PHE A 11 -34.71 -43.57 0.49
C PHE A 11 -35.21 -42.25 -0.09
N ALA A 12 -34.99 -41.15 0.64
CA ALA A 12 -35.09 -39.81 0.09
C ALA A 12 -33.97 -39.60 -0.94
N GLN A 13 -34.30 -39.71 -2.22
CA GLN A 13 -33.39 -39.42 -3.31
C GLN A 13 -33.25 -37.89 -3.44
N HIS A 14 -32.29 -37.29 -2.74
CA HIS A 14 -31.92 -35.90 -2.95
C HIS A 14 -31.36 -35.73 -4.38
N LYS A 15 -32.17 -35.16 -5.28
CA LYS A 15 -31.67 -34.60 -6.54
C LYS A 15 -30.67 -33.49 -6.20
N LYS A 16 -29.37 -33.75 -6.42
CA LYS A 16 -28.36 -32.69 -6.43
C LYS A 16 -28.74 -31.68 -7.51
N LYS A 17 -29.11 -30.47 -7.12
CA LYS A 17 -29.12 -29.33 -8.06
C LYS A 17 -27.69 -29.17 -8.56
N VAL A 18 -27.48 -29.40 -9.85
CA VAL A 18 -26.26 -28.96 -10.51
C VAL A 18 -26.30 -27.44 -10.47
N VAL A 19 -25.55 -26.86 -9.54
CA VAL A 19 -25.23 -25.44 -9.56
C VAL A 19 -24.47 -25.23 -10.86
N LYS A 20 -25.08 -24.53 -11.82
CA LYS A 20 -24.33 -24.00 -12.96
C LYS A 20 -23.31 -23.03 -12.37
N GLU A 21 -22.07 -23.48 -12.23
CA GLU A 21 -20.95 -22.56 -12.05
C GLU A 21 -20.87 -21.74 -13.33
N TYR A 22 -21.34 -20.50 -13.24
CA TYR A 22 -21.01 -19.49 -14.22
C TYR A 22 -19.48 -19.38 -14.23
N PRO A 23 -18.81 -19.45 -15.38
CA PRO A 23 -17.38 -19.19 -15.41
C PRO A 23 -17.16 -17.81 -14.81
N LEU A 24 -16.43 -17.78 -13.69
CA LEU A 24 -15.92 -16.53 -13.13
C LEU A 24 -15.23 -15.82 -14.29
N ALA A 25 -15.72 -14.62 -14.63
CA ALA A 25 -15.09 -13.79 -15.65
C ALA A 25 -13.57 -13.77 -15.36
N PRO A 26 -12.71 -13.90 -16.40
CA PRO A 26 -11.27 -13.96 -16.20
C PRO A 26 -10.90 -12.79 -15.29
N GLN A 27 -10.39 -13.12 -14.10
CA GLN A 27 -9.89 -12.12 -13.18
C GLN A 27 -8.81 -11.38 -13.96
N ILE A 28 -9.12 -10.16 -14.39
CA ILE A 28 -8.17 -9.29 -15.07
C ILE A 28 -6.98 -9.20 -14.13
N GLU A 29 -5.88 -9.86 -14.50
CA GLU A 29 -4.64 -9.90 -13.74
C GLU A 29 -4.31 -8.48 -13.27
N GLU A 30 -3.91 -8.33 -12.01
CA GLU A 30 -3.40 -7.05 -11.52
C GLU A 30 -2.28 -6.60 -12.47
N TYR A 31 -2.52 -5.52 -13.20
CA TYR A 31 -1.56 -4.99 -14.16
C TYR A 31 -0.35 -4.50 -13.39
N LYS A 32 0.78 -5.20 -13.54
CA LYS A 32 2.04 -4.76 -12.93
C LYS A 32 2.52 -3.52 -13.67
N ILE A 33 2.76 -2.43 -12.95
CA ILE A 33 3.34 -1.22 -13.50
C ILE A 33 4.75 -1.56 -14.05
N PRO A 34 5.06 -1.22 -15.32
CA PRO A 34 6.38 -1.44 -15.88
C PRO A 34 7.47 -0.76 -15.04
N GLU A 35 8.61 -1.43 -14.83
CA GLU A 35 9.72 -0.86 -14.03
C GLU A 35 10.23 0.47 -14.60
N GLY A 36 10.15 0.67 -15.93
CA GLY A 36 10.51 1.91 -16.61
C GLY A 36 9.65 3.11 -16.22
N GLU A 37 8.47 2.90 -15.63
CA GLU A 37 7.55 3.94 -15.17
C GLU A 37 7.69 4.25 -13.67
N LEU A 38 8.54 3.50 -12.96
CA LEU A 38 8.80 3.68 -11.53
C LEU A 38 10.11 4.44 -11.28
N LEU A 39 10.14 5.23 -10.21
CA LEU A 39 11.33 5.89 -9.68
C LEU A 39 12.17 4.99 -8.76
N ASN A 40 11.70 3.78 -8.47
CA ASN A 40 12.32 2.86 -7.51
C ASN A 40 13.81 2.62 -7.75
N SER A 41 14.20 2.37 -9.01
CA SER A 41 15.61 2.16 -9.38
C SER A 41 16.46 3.42 -9.24
N ASN A 42 15.87 4.61 -9.48
CA ASN A 42 16.55 5.89 -9.33
C ASN A 42 16.72 6.30 -7.87
N LEU A 43 15.77 5.92 -7.02
CA LEU A 43 15.74 6.26 -5.60
C LEU A 43 16.52 5.26 -4.75
N LYS A 44 16.80 4.05 -5.25
CA LYS A 44 17.60 3.06 -4.54
C LYS A 44 18.90 3.68 -4.00
N ASP A 45 19.24 3.34 -2.77
CA ASP A 45 20.42 3.79 -2.04
C ASP A 45 20.46 5.32 -1.74
N SER A 46 19.38 6.06 -2.04
CA SER A 46 19.30 7.49 -1.77
C SER A 46 18.85 7.79 -0.34
N LYS A 47 19.51 8.79 0.27
CA LYS A 47 19.18 9.31 1.60
C LYS A 47 18.72 10.75 1.50
N TRP A 48 17.62 11.02 2.18
CA TRP A 48 16.95 12.30 2.19
C TRP A 48 16.76 12.73 3.63
N TYR A 49 17.10 13.97 3.93
CA TYR A 49 17.11 14.51 5.28
C TYR A 49 15.88 15.38 5.46
N PHE A 50 15.25 15.33 6.63
CA PHE A 50 14.09 16.16 6.92
C PHE A 50 14.03 16.51 8.41
N ASP A 51 13.17 17.46 8.75
CA ASP A 51 12.91 17.83 10.14
C ASP A 51 11.45 17.58 10.47
N LEU A 52 11.17 16.54 11.26
CA LEU A 52 9.81 16.23 11.65
C LEU A 52 9.17 17.34 12.49
N LYS A 53 9.93 18.27 13.09
CA LYS A 53 9.35 19.44 13.79
C LYS A 53 8.61 20.38 12.83
N ASN A 54 8.99 20.40 11.55
CA ASN A 54 8.39 21.23 10.52
C ASN A 54 7.44 20.44 9.61
N TYR A 55 7.12 19.21 9.97
CA TYR A 55 6.20 18.36 9.22
C TYR A 55 4.83 19.01 9.10
N LYS A 56 4.33 19.09 7.86
CA LYS A 56 2.94 19.40 7.53
C LYS A 56 2.32 18.13 6.99
N GLU A 57 1.07 17.85 7.36
CA GLU A 57 0.49 16.51 7.21
C GLU A 57 0.63 15.90 5.80
N THR A 58 0.60 16.73 4.76
CA THR A 58 0.63 16.32 3.34
C THR A 58 2.00 16.46 2.65
N GLU A 59 3.02 16.99 3.32
CA GLU A 59 4.30 17.35 2.68
C GLU A 59 5.50 17.01 3.56
N LEU A 60 6.48 16.32 2.98
CA LEU A 60 7.83 16.23 3.53
C LEU A 60 8.76 17.09 2.68
N PHE A 61 9.25 18.17 3.30
CA PHE A 61 10.33 18.97 2.74
C PHE A 61 11.63 18.22 2.91
N LEU A 62 12.23 17.84 1.78
CA LEU A 62 13.46 17.09 1.79
C LEU A 62 14.63 18.06 1.62
N ASP A 63 15.46 18.08 2.64
CA ASP A 63 16.64 18.92 2.73
C ASP A 63 17.88 18.14 2.24
N LYS A 64 18.83 18.87 1.66
CA LYS A 64 20.17 18.35 1.36
C LYS A 64 21.12 18.54 2.54
N ASP A 65 20.71 19.26 3.59
CA ASP A 65 21.48 19.48 4.80
C ASP A 65 21.56 18.20 5.65
N LYS A 66 22.77 17.64 5.71
CA LYS A 66 23.10 16.45 6.52
C LYS A 66 23.05 16.72 8.03
N MET A 67 22.89 17.97 8.46
CA MET A 67 22.72 18.33 9.87
C MET A 67 21.31 18.06 10.40
N LYS A 68 20.33 17.76 9.55
CA LYS A 68 19.00 17.36 10.04
C LYS A 68 19.07 15.98 10.69
N SER A 69 18.29 15.80 11.76
CA SER A 69 18.35 14.60 12.57
C SER A 69 17.61 13.42 11.95
N ASP A 70 16.54 13.69 11.20
CA ASP A 70 15.63 12.66 10.71
C ASP A 70 15.94 12.33 9.24
N VAL A 71 15.98 11.03 8.92
CA VAL A 71 16.48 10.54 7.62
C VAL A 71 15.51 9.54 7.01
N LEU A 72 15.07 9.79 5.79
CA LEU A 72 14.42 8.83 4.90
C LEU A 72 15.48 8.18 4.02
N TYR A 73 15.55 6.85 4.05
CA TYR A 73 16.50 6.04 3.30
C TYR A 73 15.75 5.01 2.46
N PHE A 74 15.89 5.09 1.14
CA PHE A 74 15.40 4.08 0.21
C PHE A 74 16.46 2.97 0.11
N VAL A 75 16.33 1.95 0.97
CA VAL A 75 17.34 0.91 1.20
C VAL A 75 17.61 0.09 -0.06
N ASP A 76 16.55 -0.28 -0.77
CA ASP A 76 16.61 -1.01 -2.03
C ASP A 76 15.42 -0.59 -2.91
N ALA A 77 15.27 -1.21 -4.07
CA ALA A 77 14.21 -0.89 -5.03
C ALA A 77 12.77 -1.18 -4.52
N LYS A 78 12.59 -1.69 -3.30
CA LYS A 78 11.27 -2.00 -2.72
C LYS A 78 11.10 -1.50 -1.30
N ASN A 79 12.18 -1.35 -0.54
CA ASN A 79 12.14 -1.12 0.90
C ASN A 79 12.69 0.27 1.25
N PHE A 80 12.02 0.94 2.18
CA PHE A 80 12.49 2.18 2.78
C PHE A 80 12.62 2.06 4.29
N GLN A 81 13.37 2.99 4.86
CA GLN A 81 13.57 3.18 6.28
C GLN A 81 13.52 4.66 6.62
N ILE A 82 12.81 5.03 7.67
CA ILE A 82 12.83 6.35 8.27
C ILE A 82 13.44 6.25 9.67
N ASN A 83 14.55 6.94 9.85
CA ASN A 83 15.23 7.10 11.13
C ASN A 83 14.81 8.42 11.74
N ILE A 84 14.13 8.38 12.89
CA ILE A 84 13.83 9.55 13.70
C ILE A 84 14.90 9.62 14.79
N ASN A 85 15.61 10.75 14.89
CA ASN A 85 16.69 10.95 15.86
C ASN A 85 16.57 12.31 16.56
N GLN A 86 15.40 12.58 17.11
CA GLN A 86 15.15 13.78 17.87
C GLN A 86 15.62 13.62 19.32
N LYS A 87 15.89 14.75 20.00
CA LYS A 87 16.41 14.79 21.39
C LYS A 87 15.67 13.84 22.35
N ASN A 88 14.35 13.76 22.23
CA ASN A 88 13.48 12.98 23.11
C ASN A 88 12.78 11.80 22.41
N CYS A 89 13.16 11.47 21.17
CA CYS A 89 12.54 10.40 20.39
C CYS A 89 13.53 9.81 19.40
N LYS A 90 13.89 8.55 19.62
CA LYS A 90 14.67 7.74 18.69
C LYS A 90 13.78 6.60 18.21
N SER A 91 13.50 6.56 16.92
CA SER A 91 12.48 5.69 16.35
C SER A 91 12.90 5.22 14.96
N LEU A 92 12.49 4.01 14.60
CA LEU A 92 12.83 3.37 13.34
C LEU A 92 11.56 2.87 12.66
N ILE A 93 11.16 3.51 11.58
CA ILE A 93 10.00 3.12 10.76
C ILE A 93 10.52 2.47 9.49
N LYS A 94 10.02 1.28 9.14
CA LYS A 94 10.37 0.56 7.93
C LYS A 94 9.12 0.35 7.09
N GLY A 95 9.28 0.22 5.79
CA GLY A 95 8.16 -0.04 4.90
C GLY A 95 8.57 -0.40 3.49
N THR A 96 7.59 -0.43 2.61
CA THR A 96 7.74 -0.68 1.18
C THR A 96 7.18 0.46 0.35
N TYR A 97 7.67 0.62 -0.87
CA TYR A 97 7.24 1.69 -1.75
C TYR A 97 7.25 1.27 -3.23
N GLN A 98 6.32 1.84 -3.99
CA GLN A 98 6.45 2.06 -5.43
C GLN A 98 6.07 3.51 -5.70
N ILE A 99 6.89 4.22 -6.46
CA ILE A 99 6.67 5.64 -6.76
C ILE A 99 6.71 5.80 -8.28
N MET A 100 5.62 6.32 -8.87
CA MET A 100 5.53 6.55 -10.31
C MET A 100 6.33 7.79 -10.72
N LYS A 101 6.91 7.78 -11.93
CA LYS A 101 7.67 8.91 -12.49
C LYS A 101 6.81 10.14 -12.77
N MET A 102 5.55 9.93 -13.16
CA MET A 102 4.58 11.00 -13.39
C MET A 102 3.40 10.78 -12.45
N ASN A 103 3.10 11.80 -11.65
CA ASN A 103 1.91 11.86 -10.85
C ASN A 103 1.45 13.33 -10.85
N ASP A 104 0.92 13.74 -12.00
CA ASP A 104 0.41 15.09 -12.29
C ASP A 104 -0.94 15.39 -11.59
N GLY A 105 -1.38 14.50 -10.69
CA GLY A 105 -2.67 14.57 -10.02
C GLY A 105 -3.85 14.11 -10.90
N THR A 106 -3.63 13.75 -12.16
CA THR A 106 -4.65 13.17 -13.05
C THR A 106 -4.47 11.67 -13.26
N THR A 107 -3.32 11.14 -12.84
CA THR A 107 -2.96 9.73 -13.01
C THR A 107 -3.70 8.88 -11.98
N THR A 108 -4.65 8.07 -12.45
CA THR A 108 -5.36 7.11 -11.59
C THR A 108 -4.40 6.00 -11.14
N VAL A 109 -4.41 5.68 -9.84
CA VAL A 109 -3.63 4.59 -9.27
C VAL A 109 -4.02 3.28 -9.97
N GLN A 110 -3.09 2.73 -10.76
CA GLN A 110 -3.37 1.54 -11.56
C GLN A 110 -3.54 0.30 -10.67
N LYS A 111 -4.44 -0.60 -11.08
CA LYS A 111 -4.71 -1.87 -10.41
C LYS A 111 -3.43 -2.73 -10.40
N GLY A 112 -2.78 -2.88 -9.24
CA GLY A 112 -1.50 -3.58 -9.08
C GLY A 112 -0.38 -2.71 -8.50
N HIS A 113 -0.61 -1.40 -8.34
CA HIS A 113 0.29 -0.49 -7.62
C HIS A 113 0.40 -0.87 -6.14
N GLN A 114 1.64 -0.96 -5.64
CA GLN A 114 1.91 -1.09 -4.20
C GLN A 114 2.33 0.27 -3.63
N PRO A 115 1.41 1.00 -2.97
CA PRO A 115 1.69 2.34 -2.48
C PRO A 115 2.72 2.32 -1.34
N PHE A 116 3.12 3.53 -0.92
CA PHE A 116 3.99 3.70 0.22
C PHE A 116 3.31 3.17 1.48
N LYS A 117 3.88 2.12 2.09
CA LYS A 117 3.27 1.40 3.21
C LYS A 117 4.28 1.08 4.30
N ILE A 118 3.98 1.49 5.53
CA ILE A 118 4.79 1.10 6.69
C ILE A 118 4.52 -0.35 7.11
N LYS A 119 5.56 -1.01 7.61
CA LYS A 119 5.54 -2.34 8.24
C LYS A 119 5.88 -2.28 9.73
N SER A 120 6.49 -1.19 10.19
CA SER A 120 6.79 -1.00 11.62
C SER A 120 5.50 -0.82 12.43
N PRO A 121 5.49 -1.26 13.71
CA PRO A 121 4.38 -0.97 14.62
C PRO A 121 4.28 0.53 14.91
N TYR A 122 3.11 0.95 15.38
CA TYR A 122 2.84 2.32 15.81
C TYR A 122 3.82 2.79 16.89
N GLN A 123 4.33 4.03 16.75
CA GLN A 123 5.35 4.57 17.65
C GLN A 123 4.85 5.83 18.34
N LYS A 124 4.70 5.76 19.67
CA LYS A 124 4.08 6.82 20.49
C LYS A 124 4.80 8.17 20.38
N CYS A 125 6.13 8.19 20.31
CA CYS A 125 6.88 9.46 20.27
C CYS A 125 6.78 10.21 18.93
N VAL A 126 6.29 9.54 17.88
CA VAL A 126 5.95 10.14 16.58
C VAL A 126 4.51 9.78 16.19
N ALA A 127 3.59 9.80 17.16
CA ALA A 127 2.20 9.36 17.05
C ALA A 127 1.49 9.89 15.80
N LYS A 128 1.52 11.21 15.57
CA LYS A 128 0.86 11.85 14.43
C LYS A 128 1.42 11.35 13.10
N PHE A 129 2.74 11.34 12.98
CA PHE A 129 3.44 10.89 11.78
C PHE A 129 3.25 9.40 11.51
N SER A 130 3.35 8.55 12.54
CA SER A 130 3.06 7.11 12.42
C SER A 130 1.61 6.86 12.00
N GLY A 131 0.67 7.62 12.55
CA GLY A 131 -0.74 7.56 12.16
C GLY A 131 -0.95 7.94 10.70
N PHE A 132 -0.32 9.03 10.24
CA PHE A 132 -0.39 9.43 8.84
C PHE A 132 0.24 8.37 7.91
N LEU A 133 1.45 7.91 8.19
CA LEU A 133 2.15 6.90 7.39
C LEU A 133 1.46 5.52 7.37
N SER A 134 0.52 5.27 8.29
CA SER A 134 -0.26 4.02 8.32
C SER A 134 -1.39 3.99 7.29
N ARG A 135 -1.70 5.13 6.68
CA ARG A 135 -2.71 5.24 5.61
C ARG A 135 -2.15 4.71 4.29
N ALA A 136 -3.02 4.48 3.32
CA ALA A 136 -2.61 4.21 1.95
C ALA A 136 -2.13 5.54 1.33
N LEU A 137 -0.81 5.72 1.21
CA LEU A 137 -0.23 6.97 0.72
C LEU A 137 0.31 6.82 -0.69
N ASP A 138 -0.16 7.69 -1.57
CA ASP A 138 0.44 7.95 -2.86
C ASP A 138 1.50 9.04 -2.70
N ILE A 139 2.66 8.78 -3.31
CA ILE A 139 3.82 9.65 -3.21
C ILE A 139 4.14 10.20 -4.59
N SER A 140 4.41 11.50 -4.62
CA SER A 140 4.99 12.18 -5.79
C SER A 140 6.14 13.07 -5.34
N PHE A 141 6.97 13.45 -6.31
CA PHE A 141 7.99 14.47 -6.11
C PHE A 141 7.63 15.68 -6.95
N ASN A 142 7.87 16.88 -6.41
CA ASN A 142 7.75 18.10 -7.22
C ASN A 142 8.78 18.11 -8.36
N GLU A 143 8.61 19.01 -9.34
CA GLU A 143 9.45 19.07 -10.56
C GLU A 143 10.96 19.14 -10.27
N ASN A 144 11.34 19.75 -9.16
CA ASN A 144 12.73 19.91 -8.73
C ASN A 144 13.26 18.74 -7.89
N GLY A 145 12.41 17.75 -7.55
CA GLY A 145 12.74 16.62 -6.69
C GLY A 145 13.18 17.02 -5.29
N GLN A 146 12.65 18.12 -4.75
CA GLN A 146 13.00 18.66 -3.42
C GLN A 146 11.89 18.46 -2.39
N VAL A 147 10.64 18.35 -2.85
CA VAL A 147 9.49 18.12 -1.98
C VAL A 147 8.88 16.77 -2.34
N MET A 148 8.71 15.93 -1.33
CA MET A 148 7.96 14.69 -1.43
C MET A 148 6.55 14.98 -0.93
N GLU A 149 5.61 14.99 -1.87
CA GLU A 149 4.20 15.16 -1.58
C GLU A 149 3.60 13.81 -1.24
N MET A 150 2.80 13.77 -0.18
CA MET A 150 2.14 12.57 0.31
C MET A 150 0.65 12.81 0.32
N LYS A 151 -0.08 12.11 -0.53
CA LYS A 151 -1.54 12.19 -0.60
C LYS A 151 -2.12 10.86 -0.14
N GLU A 152 -3.24 10.93 0.58
CA GLU A 152 -4.01 9.72 0.85
C GLU A 152 -4.60 9.24 -0.47
N GLY A 153 -4.30 7.99 -0.85
CA GLY A 153 -4.75 7.44 -2.11
C GLY A 153 -6.27 7.33 -2.13
N GLU A 154 -6.90 7.89 -3.16
CA GLU A 154 -8.34 7.77 -3.36
C GLU A 154 -8.64 6.36 -3.89
N ILE A 155 -9.33 5.56 -3.09
CA ILE A 155 -9.84 4.27 -3.55
C ILE A 155 -11.05 4.57 -4.45
N TYR A 156 -10.82 4.69 -5.75
CA TYR A 156 -11.91 4.67 -6.72
C TYR A 156 -12.54 3.28 -6.70
N SER A 157 -13.78 3.21 -6.21
CA SER A 157 -14.59 1.99 -6.35
C SER A 157 -14.71 1.69 -7.85
N PRO A 158 -14.54 0.43 -8.28
CA PRO A 158 -14.72 0.08 -9.68
C PRO A 158 -16.11 0.53 -10.11
N ILE A 159 -16.18 1.29 -11.21
CA ILE A 159 -17.45 1.70 -11.80
C ILE A 159 -18.18 0.41 -12.16
N THR A 160 -19.18 0.04 -11.35
CA THR A 160 -20.16 -0.96 -11.74
C THR A 160 -20.92 -0.36 -12.91
N VAL A 161 -20.51 -0.70 -14.13
CA VAL A 161 -21.31 -0.43 -15.32
C VAL A 161 -22.58 -1.27 -15.17
N PRO A 162 -23.77 -0.68 -14.99
CA PRO A 162 -24.99 -1.44 -14.94
C PRO A 162 -25.34 -1.89 -16.37
N GLY A 163 -25.40 -3.20 -16.58
CA GLY A 163 -26.08 -3.81 -17.72
C GLY A 163 -25.18 -4.25 -18.88
N PHE A 164 -24.89 -5.55 -18.90
CA PHE A 164 -24.98 -6.35 -20.12
C PHE A 164 -26.23 -7.22 -20.02
#